data_AF-A0A846TBR1-F1
#
_entry.id   AF-A0A846TBR1-F1
#
_cell.length_a   1.000
_cell.length_b   1.000
_cell.length_c   1.000
_cell.angle_alpha   90.00
_cell.angle_beta   90.00
_cell.angle_gamma   90.00
#
_symmetry.space_group_name_H-M   'P 1'
#
loop_
_entity.id
_entity.type
_entity.pdbx_description
1 polymer ?
#
loop_
_entity_poly.entity_id
_entity_poly.type
_entity_poly.pdbx_seq_one_letter_code
_entity_poly.pdbx_strand_id
1 'polypeptide(L)'
;MAILTFFLVILLAGVHLSVKYYSKLMEQPRKPILSFAGGASIAYVIVHLLPEFQKVQEEFNKLIHIPKHYEDYSLYLVATVGFIVFYSINHFVKASEQNSPHLSVFIYHIGAFVLYNSFIGYYLIKGLKQEPKTVVIFTAVFTLHLMINDVGLRLDHKKRYDPWGSLILAVSVVGGWLLGFFITLPTFIFALWFSWLAGGILLNTIKEELPKERKSKLLPFILGVVASSLLFILI
;
A
#
# COMPACT_ATOMS: atom_id res chain seq x y z
N MET A 1 21.88 -5.99 -6.28
CA MET A 1 20.65 -5.35 -5.75
C MET A 1 19.96 -4.43 -6.76
N ALA A 2 20.61 -3.41 -7.32
CA ALA A 2 19.96 -2.47 -8.24
C ALA A 2 19.30 -3.11 -9.48
N ILE A 3 19.96 -4.09 -10.12
CA ILE A 3 19.39 -4.81 -11.28
C ILE A 3 18.13 -5.58 -10.89
N LEU A 4 18.17 -6.28 -9.74
CA LEU A 4 17.01 -7.01 -9.22
C LEU A 4 15.84 -6.06 -8.95
N THR A 5 16.09 -4.97 -8.22
CA THR A 5 15.03 -4.01 -7.85
C THR A 5 14.50 -3.26 -9.08
N PHE A 6 15.31 -3.08 -10.12
CA PHE A 6 14.85 -2.55 -11.41
C PHE A 6 13.77 -3.46 -12.04
N PHE A 7 14.01 -4.77 -12.17
CA PHE A 7 13.00 -5.67 -12.72
C PHE A 7 11.75 -5.76 -11.83
N LEU A 8 11.93 -5.74 -10.52
CA LEU A 8 10.83 -5.79 -9.57
C LEU A 8 9.99 -4.50 -9.60
N VAL A 9 10.58 -3.31 -9.76
CA VAL A 9 9.79 -2.07 -9.91
C VAL A 9 9.02 -2.04 -11.23
N ILE A 10 9.61 -2.57 -12.31
CA ILE A 10 8.90 -2.71 -13.59
C ILE A 10 7.72 -3.68 -13.46
N LEU A 11 7.87 -4.77 -12.71
CA LEU A 11 6.75 -5.67 -12.38
C LEU A 11 5.63 -4.92 -11.66
N LEU A 12 5.95 -4.16 -10.59
CA LEU A 12 4.95 -3.38 -9.84
C LEU A 12 4.27 -2.30 -10.69
N ALA A 13 5.03 -1.61 -11.55
CA ALA A 13 4.46 -0.67 -12.52
C ALA A 13 3.55 -1.38 -13.53
N GLY A 14 3.92 -2.60 -13.94
CA GLY A 14 3.12 -3.46 -14.80
C GLY A 14 1.77 -3.81 -14.20
N VAL A 15 1.68 -4.03 -12.88
CA VAL A 15 0.40 -4.27 -12.18
C VAL A 15 -0.58 -3.14 -12.45
N HIS A 16 -0.18 -1.89 -12.17
CA HIS A 16 -0.98 -0.68 -12.40
C HIS A 16 -1.52 -0.59 -13.83
N LEU A 17 -0.66 -0.83 -14.82
CA LEU A 17 -1.01 -0.75 -16.24
C LEU A 17 -1.89 -1.92 -16.70
N SER A 18 -1.80 -3.08 -16.04
CA SER A 18 -2.45 -4.32 -16.47
C SER A 18 -3.89 -4.46 -15.99
N VAL A 19 -4.26 -3.86 -14.85
CA VAL A 19 -5.57 -4.02 -14.21
C VAL A 19 -6.74 -3.68 -15.14
N LYS A 20 -6.56 -2.72 -16.07
CA LYS A 20 -7.58 -2.34 -17.05
C LYS A 20 -7.99 -3.48 -17.98
N TYR A 21 -7.07 -4.42 -18.27
CA TYR A 21 -7.32 -5.57 -19.15
C TYR A 21 -8.06 -6.71 -18.44
N TYR A 22 -8.07 -6.73 -17.11
CA TYR A 22 -8.72 -7.77 -16.31
C TYR A 22 -10.10 -7.35 -15.80
N SER A 23 -11.00 -6.99 -16.71
CA SER A 23 -12.39 -6.58 -16.39
C SER A 23 -13.15 -7.61 -15.53
N LYS A 24 -12.84 -8.90 -15.67
CA LYS A 24 -13.42 -9.98 -14.85
C LYS A 24 -13.12 -9.86 -13.36
N LEU A 25 -12.05 -9.17 -12.95
CA LEU A 25 -11.76 -8.93 -11.53
C LEU A 25 -12.76 -7.96 -10.88
N MET A 26 -13.52 -7.22 -11.69
CA MET A 26 -14.51 -6.24 -11.22
C MET A 26 -15.90 -6.83 -11.02
N GLU A 27 -16.12 -8.05 -11.50
CA GLU A 27 -17.43 -8.70 -11.46
C GLU A 27 -17.82 -9.09 -10.04
N GLN A 28 -19.13 -9.07 -9.79
CA GLN A 28 -19.74 -9.57 -8.55
C GLN A 28 -20.35 -10.97 -8.81
N PRO A 29 -20.16 -11.95 -7.89
CA PRO A 29 -19.42 -11.86 -6.63
C PRO A 29 -17.89 -11.82 -6.83
N ARG A 30 -17.17 -11.19 -5.89
CA ARG A 30 -15.70 -11.03 -5.89
C ARG A 30 -14.99 -12.35 -6.18
N LYS A 31 -14.01 -12.30 -7.09
CA LYS A 31 -13.23 -13.47 -7.51
C LYS A 31 -12.34 -13.96 -6.35
N PRO A 32 -12.12 -15.29 -6.19
CA PRO A 32 -11.30 -15.86 -5.13
C PRO A 32 -9.91 -15.24 -4.97
N ILE A 33 -9.27 -14.88 -6.09
CA ILE A 33 -7.93 -14.29 -6.10
C ILE A 33 -7.86 -12.96 -5.34
N LEU A 34 -8.93 -12.16 -5.39
CA LEU A 34 -9.00 -10.88 -4.67
C LEU A 34 -9.24 -11.08 -3.17
N SER A 35 -9.89 -12.16 -2.76
CA SER A 35 -9.99 -12.51 -1.34
C SER A 35 -8.66 -13.05 -0.81
N PHE A 36 -7.96 -13.88 -1.60
CA PHE A 36 -6.61 -14.35 -1.26
C PHE A 36 -5.63 -13.18 -1.08
N ALA A 37 -5.60 -12.26 -2.04
CA ALA A 37 -4.73 -11.10 -1.97
C ALA A 37 -5.07 -10.18 -0.77
N GLY A 38 -6.33 -10.16 -0.33
CA GLY A 38 -6.75 -9.40 0.86
C GLY A 38 -6.27 -10.05 2.14
N GLY A 39 -6.35 -11.38 2.22
CA GLY A 39 -5.73 -12.15 3.29
C GLY A 39 -4.22 -11.96 3.36
N ALA A 40 -3.55 -11.96 2.20
CA ALA A 40 -2.12 -11.67 2.09
C ALA A 40 -1.77 -10.27 2.59
N SER A 41 -2.61 -9.27 2.27
CA SER A 41 -2.45 -7.89 2.73
C SER A 41 -2.64 -7.76 4.26
N ILE A 42 -3.61 -8.46 4.84
CA ILE A 42 -3.81 -8.51 6.30
C ILE A 42 -2.59 -9.13 6.98
N ALA A 43 -2.09 -10.25 6.45
CA ALA A 43 -0.88 -10.89 6.98
C ALA A 43 0.34 -9.97 6.88
N TYR A 44 0.51 -9.24 5.77
CA TYR A 44 1.56 -8.22 5.65
C TYR A 44 1.46 -7.18 6.76
N VAL A 45 0.27 -6.62 6.99
CA VAL A 45 0.08 -5.60 8.03
C VAL A 45 0.45 -6.16 9.41
N ILE A 46 -0.10 -7.31 9.77
CA ILE A 46 -0.01 -7.84 11.14
C ILE A 46 1.35 -8.48 11.42
N VAL A 47 1.84 -9.33 10.52
CA VAL A 47 3.02 -10.19 10.75
C VAL A 47 4.32 -9.47 10.38
N HIS A 48 4.27 -8.48 9.49
CA HIS A 48 5.48 -7.84 8.97
C HIS A 48 5.53 -6.33 9.25
N LEU A 49 4.53 -5.57 8.82
CA LEU A 49 4.52 -4.11 8.95
C LEU A 49 4.53 -3.64 10.41
N LEU A 50 3.69 -4.21 11.28
CA LEU A 50 3.63 -3.79 12.70
C LEU A 50 4.94 -4.06 13.47
N PRO A 51 5.59 -5.23 13.35
CA PRO A 51 6.92 -5.44 13.95
C PRO A 51 8.00 -4.51 13.40
N GLU A 52 7.99 -4.22 12.09
CA GLU A 52 8.92 -3.26 11.50
C GLU A 52 8.67 -1.84 11.99
N PHE A 53 7.41 -1.46 12.15
CA PHE A 53 6.99 -0.17 12.66
C PHE A 53 7.57 0.12 14.04
N GLN A 54 7.52 -0.86 14.94
CA GLN A 54 8.09 -0.71 16.28
C GLN A 54 9.59 -0.41 16.22
N LYS A 55 10.34 -1.14 15.37
CA LYS A 55 11.79 -0.91 15.18
C LYS A 55 12.08 0.48 14.62
N VAL A 56 11.29 0.92 13.64
CA VAL A 56 11.43 2.26 13.05
C VAL A 56 11.14 3.35 14.08
N GLN A 57 10.16 3.15 14.97
CA GLN A 57 9.87 4.09 16.06
C GLN A 57 11.01 4.17 17.07
N GLU A 58 11.57 3.04 17.49
CA GLU A 58 12.71 3.01 18.42
C GLU A 58 13.91 3.78 17.85
N GLU A 59 14.24 3.60 16.57
CA GLU A 59 15.31 4.35 15.91
C GLU A 59 14.98 5.84 15.74
N PHE A 60 13.72 6.17 15.47
CA PHE A 60 13.26 7.56 15.38
C PHE A 60 13.41 8.31 16.72
N ASN A 61 13.01 7.68 17.82
CA ASN A 61 13.08 8.25 19.17
C ASN A 61 14.51 8.44 19.67
N LYS A 62 15.48 7.64 19.20
CA LYS A 62 16.91 7.87 19.48
C LYS A 62 17.45 9.12 18.79
N LEU A 63 16.89 9.49 17.64
CA LEU A 63 17.35 10.62 16.82
C LEU A 63 16.68 11.93 17.20
N ILE A 64 15.38 11.90 17.50
CA ILE A 64 14.58 13.06 17.87
C ILE A 64 14.22 12.95 19.34
N HIS A 65 14.62 13.94 20.14
CA HIS A 65 14.26 14.00 21.56
C HIS A 65 12.75 14.25 21.71
N ILE A 66 11.98 13.18 21.85
CA ILE A 66 10.56 13.21 22.22
C ILE A 66 10.47 13.13 23.75
N PRO A 67 9.60 13.92 24.41
CA PRO A 67 9.38 13.77 25.84
C PRO A 67 8.90 12.34 26.16
N LYS A 68 9.43 11.72 27.22
CA LYS A 68 9.15 10.32 27.60
C LYS A 68 7.68 9.93 27.58
N HIS A 69 6.77 10.84 27.95
CA HIS A 69 5.33 10.58 27.95
C HIS A 69 4.73 10.34 26.54
N TYR A 70 5.36 10.89 25.51
CA TYR A 70 4.92 10.78 24.10
C TYR A 70 5.79 9.85 23.26
N GLU A 71 6.91 9.37 23.81
CA GLU A 71 7.89 8.56 23.09
C GLU A 71 7.26 7.28 22.51
N ASP A 72 6.43 6.60 23.29
CA ASP A 72 5.72 5.39 22.87
C ASP A 72 4.68 5.64 21.76
N TYR A 73 4.25 6.89 21.57
CA TYR A 73 3.19 7.28 20.64
C TYR A 73 3.68 8.06 19.42
N SER A 74 4.97 8.39 19.34
CA SER A 74 5.52 9.39 18.41
C SER A 74 5.16 9.09 16.95
N LEU A 75 5.47 7.90 16.45
CA LEU A 75 5.12 7.50 15.10
C LEU A 75 3.66 7.01 15.03
N TYR A 76 3.08 6.41 16.06
CA TYR A 76 1.67 6.00 16.05
C TYR A 76 0.71 7.17 15.77
N LEU A 77 1.00 8.37 16.28
CA LEU A 77 0.24 9.57 15.96
C LEU A 77 0.34 9.94 14.46
N VAL A 78 1.53 9.80 13.87
CA VAL A 78 1.75 10.03 12.43
C VAL A 78 0.99 9.00 11.59
N ALA A 79 0.99 7.72 12.00
CA ALA A 79 0.18 6.68 11.36
C ALA A 79 -1.32 6.98 11.49
N THR A 80 -1.76 7.50 12.63
CA THR A 80 -3.16 7.90 12.85
C THR A 80 -3.56 9.02 11.89
N VAL A 81 -2.70 10.02 11.68
CA VAL A 81 -2.91 11.06 10.66
C VAL A 81 -3.03 10.44 9.26
N GLY A 82 -2.15 9.50 8.92
CA GLY A 82 -2.25 8.75 7.67
C GLY A 82 -3.58 8.03 7.51
N PHE A 83 -4.00 7.27 8.52
CA PHE A 83 -5.29 6.60 8.56
C PHE A 83 -6.45 7.59 8.34
N ILE A 84 -6.47 8.72 9.06
CA ILE A 84 -7.52 9.74 8.95
C ILE A 84 -7.57 10.31 7.54
N VAL A 85 -6.41 10.64 6.94
CA VAL A 85 -6.36 11.18 5.57
C VAL A 85 -6.98 10.21 4.56
N PHE A 86 -6.56 8.94 4.57
CA PHE A 86 -7.15 7.94 3.66
C PHE A 86 -8.63 7.67 3.99
N TYR A 87 -9.03 7.74 5.26
CA TYR A 87 -10.43 7.57 5.67
C TYR A 87 -11.31 8.70 5.12
N SER A 88 -10.89 9.94 5.32
CA SER A 88 -11.60 11.12 4.83
C SER A 88 -11.71 11.11 3.31
N ILE A 89 -10.64 10.79 2.59
CA ILE A 89 -10.67 10.66 1.12
C ILE A 89 -11.70 9.61 0.70
N ASN A 90 -11.66 8.41 1.29
CA ASN A 90 -12.61 7.34 0.98
C ASN A 90 -14.06 7.73 1.31
N HIS A 91 -14.28 8.48 2.39
CA HIS A 91 -15.59 9.01 2.74
C HIS A 91 -16.13 9.95 1.66
N PHE A 92 -15.31 10.91 1.19
CA PHE A 92 -15.72 11.85 0.14
C PHE A 92 -15.91 11.18 -1.22
N VAL A 93 -15.17 10.12 -1.54
CA VAL A 93 -15.37 9.30 -2.74
C VAL A 93 -16.78 8.71 -2.74
N LYS A 94 -17.19 8.06 -1.65
CA LYS A 94 -18.55 7.47 -1.53
C LYS A 94 -19.65 8.53 -1.56
N ALA A 95 -19.44 9.68 -0.94
CA ALA A 95 -20.40 10.79 -0.98
C ALA A 95 -20.53 11.39 -2.40
N SER A 96 -19.42 11.47 -3.15
CA SER A 96 -19.41 12.02 -4.52
C SER A 96 -20.10 11.09 -5.53
N GLU A 97 -20.09 9.77 -5.32
CA GLU A 97 -20.82 8.83 -6.18
C GLU A 97 -22.33 9.11 -6.20
N GLN A 98 -22.89 9.63 -5.11
CA GLN A 98 -24.32 9.90 -4.99
C GLN A 98 -24.75 11.23 -5.64
N ASN A 99 -23.87 12.24 -5.67
CA ASN A 99 -24.23 13.60 -6.07
C ASN A 99 -23.62 14.08 -7.41
N SER A 100 -22.53 13.45 -7.87
CA SER A 100 -21.86 13.54 -9.20
C SER A 100 -20.35 13.38 -9.01
N PRO A 101 -19.63 12.64 -9.87
CA PRO A 101 -18.19 12.41 -9.72
C PRO A 101 -17.36 13.68 -9.97
N HIS A 102 -16.83 14.29 -8.91
CA HIS A 102 -16.00 15.50 -8.98
C HIS A 102 -14.53 15.19 -9.29
N LEU A 103 -13.92 16.00 -10.17
CA LEU A 103 -12.49 15.90 -10.51
C LEU A 103 -11.57 16.06 -9.29
N SER A 104 -11.93 16.92 -8.34
CA SER A 104 -11.15 17.16 -7.12
C SER A 104 -10.99 15.90 -6.28
N VAL A 105 -12.07 15.13 -6.11
CA VAL A 105 -12.06 13.87 -5.35
C VAL A 105 -11.14 12.85 -6.02
N PHE A 106 -11.15 12.77 -7.35
CA PHE A 106 -10.19 11.95 -8.10
C PHE A 106 -8.74 12.40 -7.86
N ILE A 107 -8.45 13.70 -7.93
CA ILE A 107 -7.11 14.24 -7.73
C ILE A 107 -6.59 13.93 -6.32
N TYR A 108 -7.38 14.17 -5.27
CA TYR A 108 -6.97 13.88 -3.90
C TYR A 108 -6.77 12.38 -3.67
N HIS A 109 -7.67 11.55 -4.21
CA HIS A 109 -7.57 10.11 -4.05
C HIS A 109 -6.33 9.55 -4.77
N ILE A 110 -6.14 9.88 -6.05
CA ILE A 110 -4.95 9.46 -6.80
C ILE A 110 -3.67 10.07 -6.22
N GLY A 111 -3.69 11.32 -5.77
CA GLY A 111 -2.55 11.98 -5.15
C GLY A 111 -2.06 11.28 -3.88
N ALA A 112 -2.98 10.85 -3.01
CA ALA A 112 -2.62 10.03 -1.85
C ALA A 112 -1.99 8.69 -2.27
N PHE A 113 -2.52 8.06 -3.33
CA PHE A 113 -1.94 6.84 -3.87
C PHE A 113 -0.62 7.05 -4.63
N VAL A 114 -0.32 8.25 -5.13
CA VAL A 114 1.00 8.60 -5.67
C VAL A 114 2.05 8.62 -4.57
N LEU A 115 1.77 9.27 -3.43
CA LEU A 115 2.67 9.26 -2.28
C LEU A 115 2.88 7.84 -1.74
N TYR A 116 1.81 7.06 -1.73
CA TYR A 116 1.82 5.64 -1.35
C TYR A 116 2.71 4.79 -2.25
N ASN A 117 2.51 4.84 -3.57
CA ASN A 117 3.26 4.03 -4.52
C ASN A 117 4.70 4.50 -4.68
N SER A 118 4.97 5.80 -4.58
CA SER A 118 6.33 6.33 -4.58
C SER A 118 7.14 5.80 -3.39
N PHE A 119 6.52 5.65 -2.22
CA PHE A 119 7.23 5.04 -1.10
C PHE A 119 7.50 3.56 -1.31
N ILE A 120 6.58 2.80 -1.89
CA ILE A 120 6.82 1.38 -2.21
C ILE A 120 8.01 1.24 -3.14
N GLY A 121 8.07 2.09 -4.18
CA GLY A 121 9.21 2.15 -5.09
C GLY A 121 10.52 2.48 -4.35
N TYR A 122 10.49 3.47 -3.47
CA TYR A 122 11.64 3.85 -2.65
C TYR A 122 12.07 2.72 -1.71
N TYR A 123 11.12 2.10 -1.01
CA TYR A 123 11.35 1.00 -0.07
C TYR A 123 11.93 -0.23 -0.77
N LEU A 124 11.62 -0.45 -2.04
CA LEU A 124 12.19 -1.57 -2.80
C LEU A 124 13.72 -1.57 -2.84
N ILE A 125 14.37 -0.39 -2.81
CA ILE A 125 15.83 -0.23 -2.87
C ILE A 125 16.44 0.36 -1.58
N LYS A 126 15.63 1.02 -0.74
CA LYS A 126 16.05 1.65 0.52
C LYS A 126 15.27 1.18 1.76
N GLY A 127 14.49 0.11 1.63
CA GLY A 127 13.78 -0.54 2.73
C GLY A 127 14.71 -1.18 3.75
N LEU A 128 14.13 -1.62 4.88
CA LEU A 128 14.86 -1.94 6.10
C LEU A 128 15.81 -3.15 5.96
N LYS A 129 15.41 -4.15 5.18
CA LYS A 129 16.21 -5.35 4.87
C LYS A 129 16.45 -5.44 3.37
N GLN A 130 17.71 -5.33 2.95
CA GLN A 130 18.14 -5.35 1.54
C GLN A 130 18.67 -6.73 1.08
N GLU A 131 18.16 -7.80 1.67
CA GLU A 131 18.48 -9.16 1.22
C GLU A 131 17.61 -9.53 0.00
N PRO A 132 18.18 -10.18 -1.04
CA PRO A 132 17.43 -10.54 -2.24
C PRO A 132 16.12 -11.29 -1.96
N LYS A 133 16.15 -12.25 -1.02
CA LYS A 133 14.97 -13.05 -0.63
C LYS A 133 13.85 -12.16 -0.06
N THR A 134 14.19 -11.28 0.87
CA THR A 134 13.25 -10.36 1.52
C THR A 134 12.62 -9.41 0.51
N VAL A 135 13.41 -8.82 -0.38
CA VAL A 135 12.93 -7.91 -1.43
C VAL A 135 11.99 -8.63 -2.43
N VAL A 136 12.29 -9.89 -2.78
CA VAL A 136 11.41 -10.69 -3.66
C VAL A 136 10.09 -11.02 -2.97
N ILE A 137 10.11 -11.45 -1.69
CA ILE A 137 8.88 -11.76 -0.94
C ILE A 137 8.04 -10.49 -0.74
N PHE A 138 8.67 -9.38 -0.37
CA PHE A 138 8.03 -8.07 -0.30
C PHE A 138 7.32 -7.73 -1.61
N THR A 139 8.01 -7.86 -2.75
CA THR A 139 7.45 -7.56 -4.06
C THR A 139 6.28 -8.47 -4.41
N ALA A 140 6.37 -9.77 -4.09
CA ALA A 140 5.30 -10.72 -4.35
C ALA A 140 4.02 -10.36 -3.59
N VAL A 141 4.13 -9.99 -2.32
CA VAL A 141 2.97 -9.58 -1.51
C VAL A 141 2.44 -8.22 -1.94
N PHE A 142 3.32 -7.25 -2.25
CA PHE A 142 2.89 -5.96 -2.75
C PHE A 142 2.27 -6.02 -4.16
N THR A 143 2.65 -6.97 -5.00
CA THR A 143 1.96 -7.22 -6.27
C THR A 143 0.48 -7.52 -6.05
N LEU A 144 0.18 -8.39 -5.08
CA LEU A 144 -1.20 -8.72 -4.69
C LEU A 144 -1.91 -7.52 -4.06
N HIS A 145 -1.21 -6.79 -3.19
CA HIS A 145 -1.75 -5.61 -2.52
C HIS A 145 -2.13 -4.49 -3.51
N LEU A 146 -1.21 -4.16 -4.43
CA LEU A 146 -1.44 -3.17 -5.49
C LEU A 146 -2.58 -3.60 -6.41
N MET A 147 -2.65 -4.88 -6.81
CA MET A 147 -3.73 -5.38 -7.65
C MET A 147 -5.11 -5.16 -7.00
N ILE A 148 -5.28 -5.40 -5.70
CA ILE A 148 -6.55 -5.13 -5.01
C ILE A 148 -6.84 -3.63 -4.97
N ASN A 149 -5.84 -2.83 -4.58
CA ASN A 149 -6.00 -1.38 -4.49
C ASN A 149 -6.41 -0.79 -5.85
N ASP A 150 -5.80 -1.26 -6.94
CA ASP A 150 -6.10 -0.81 -8.29
C ASP A 150 -7.49 -1.23 -8.75
N VAL A 151 -7.93 -2.45 -8.43
CA VAL A 151 -9.31 -2.88 -8.67
C VAL A 151 -10.28 -1.98 -7.89
N GLY A 152 -9.94 -1.62 -6.65
CA GLY A 152 -10.73 -0.71 -5.83
C GLY A 152 -10.81 0.70 -6.41
N LEU A 153 -9.67 1.30 -6.75
CA LEU A 153 -9.57 2.63 -7.35
C LEU A 153 -10.26 2.72 -8.70
N ARG A 154 -10.16 1.67 -9.52
CA ARG A 154 -10.84 1.61 -10.80
C ARG A 154 -12.35 1.49 -10.64
N LEU A 155 -12.84 0.79 -9.61
CA LEU A 155 -14.27 0.75 -9.28
C LEU A 155 -14.78 2.11 -8.80
N ASP A 156 -13.99 2.80 -7.96
CA ASP A 156 -14.32 4.11 -7.39
C ASP A 156 -14.33 5.23 -8.45
N HIS A 157 -13.44 5.18 -9.46
CA HIS A 157 -13.24 6.29 -10.42
C HIS A 157 -13.54 5.98 -11.89
N LYS A 158 -13.86 4.71 -12.20
CA LYS A 158 -14.32 4.21 -13.51
C LYS A 158 -13.54 4.82 -14.68
N LYS A 159 -14.20 5.71 -15.45
CA LYS A 159 -13.70 6.28 -16.72
C LYS A 159 -12.39 7.06 -16.60
N ARG A 160 -12.04 7.58 -15.42
CA ARG A 160 -10.81 8.39 -15.22
C ARG A 160 -9.60 7.54 -14.83
N TYR A 161 -9.81 6.37 -14.23
CA TYR A 161 -8.72 5.53 -13.77
C TYR A 161 -7.96 4.87 -14.93
N ASP A 162 -8.68 4.31 -15.90
CA ASP A 162 -8.06 3.56 -17.01
C ASP A 162 -7.06 4.39 -17.84
N PRO A 163 -7.39 5.61 -18.30
CA PRO A 163 -6.44 6.41 -19.09
C PRO A 163 -5.39 7.13 -18.25
N TRP A 164 -5.74 7.63 -17.05
CA TRP A 164 -4.87 8.52 -16.28
C TRP A 164 -4.38 7.90 -14.96
N GLY A 165 -5.30 7.34 -14.16
CA GLY A 165 -4.96 6.77 -12.85
C GLY A 165 -3.88 5.69 -12.95
N SER A 166 -4.08 4.68 -13.81
CA SER A 166 -3.12 3.58 -13.98
C SER A 166 -1.73 4.05 -14.38
N LEU A 167 -1.63 5.02 -15.30
CA LEU A 167 -0.35 5.56 -15.75
C LEU A 167 0.34 6.38 -14.65
N ILE A 168 -0.41 7.23 -13.94
CA ILE A 168 0.12 8.05 -12.84
C ILE A 168 0.68 7.16 -11.73
N LEU A 169 -0.02 6.10 -11.35
CA LEU A 169 0.44 5.18 -10.30
C LEU A 169 1.66 4.36 -10.75
N ALA A 170 1.68 3.87 -12.00
CA ALA A 170 2.85 3.21 -12.58
C ALA A 170 4.09 4.13 -12.59
N VAL A 171 3.93 5.39 -12.99
CA VAL A 171 5.02 6.37 -12.97
C VAL A 171 5.46 6.66 -11.54
N SER A 172 4.53 6.74 -10.58
CA SER A 172 4.87 7.03 -9.18
C SER A 172 5.73 5.94 -8.53
N VAL A 173 5.45 4.65 -8.77
CA VAL A 173 6.28 3.58 -8.20
C VAL A 173 7.69 3.57 -8.81
N VAL A 174 7.82 3.83 -10.12
CA VAL A 174 9.12 3.99 -10.78
C VAL A 174 9.85 5.23 -10.28
N GLY A 175 9.15 6.36 -10.14
CA GLY A 175 9.69 7.61 -9.61
C GLY A 175 10.19 7.46 -8.17
N GLY A 176 9.46 6.71 -7.35
CA GLY A 176 9.89 6.32 -6.01
C GLY A 176 11.18 5.50 -5.99
N TRP A 177 11.28 4.51 -6.88
CA TRP A 177 12.50 3.71 -7.02
C TRP A 177 13.68 4.54 -7.51
N LEU A 178 13.47 5.43 -8.49
CA LEU A 178 14.50 6.38 -8.94
C LEU A 178 14.94 7.31 -7.81
N LEU A 179 13.99 7.81 -7.01
CA LEU A 179 14.30 8.61 -5.83
C LEU A 179 15.21 7.82 -4.87
N GLY A 180 14.88 6.56 -4.58
CA GLY A 180 15.70 5.70 -3.73
C GLY A 180 17.05 5.32 -4.35
N PHE A 181 17.15 5.31 -5.68
CA PHE A 181 18.41 5.06 -6.39
C PHE A 181 19.39 6.22 -6.22
N PHE A 182 18.91 7.46 -6.33
CA PHE A 182 19.78 8.66 -6.27
C PHE A 182 19.90 9.27 -4.88
N ILE A 183 18.88 9.14 -4.03
CA ILE A 183 18.77 9.88 -2.77
C ILE A 183 18.54 8.89 -1.62
N THR A 184 19.36 8.99 -0.59
CA THR A 184 19.10 8.32 0.70
C THR A 184 18.43 9.33 1.61
N LEU A 185 17.17 9.10 1.96
CA LEU A 185 16.45 9.96 2.89
C LEU A 185 17.07 9.89 4.29
N PRO A 186 17.14 11.02 5.02
CA PRO A 186 17.40 11.01 6.45
C PRO A 186 16.41 10.09 7.18
N THR A 187 16.88 9.39 8.22
CA THR A 187 16.09 8.41 8.98
C THR A 187 14.76 8.98 9.47
N PHE A 188 14.73 10.23 9.92
CA PHE A 188 13.49 10.85 10.40
C PHE A 188 12.46 11.06 9.27
N ILE A 189 12.89 11.44 8.06
CA ILE A 189 11.98 11.60 6.91
C ILE A 189 11.43 10.23 6.50
N PHE A 190 12.30 9.21 6.44
CA PHE A 190 11.88 7.85 6.16
C PHE A 190 10.85 7.36 7.17
N ALA A 191 11.11 7.55 8.47
CA ALA A 191 10.23 7.11 9.55
C ALA A 191 8.85 7.79 9.49
N LEU A 192 8.81 9.11 9.24
CA LEU A 192 7.54 9.84 9.08
C LEU A 192 6.75 9.34 7.86
N TRP A 193 7.42 9.14 6.72
CA TRP A 193 6.75 8.66 5.50
C TRP A 193 6.28 7.20 5.66
N PHE A 194 7.13 6.32 6.20
CA PHE A 194 6.79 4.94 6.54
C PHE A 194 5.57 4.89 7.47
N SER A 195 5.59 5.71 8.53
CA SER A 195 4.53 5.70 9.53
C SER A 195 3.19 6.19 8.99
N TRP A 196 3.20 7.34 8.29
CA TRP A 196 1.99 7.86 7.64
C TRP A 196 1.38 6.83 6.69
N LEU A 197 2.23 6.11 5.95
CA LEU A 197 1.76 5.04 5.06
C LEU A 197 1.28 3.81 5.78
N ALA A 198 1.87 3.41 6.90
CA ALA A 198 1.40 2.27 7.67
C ALA A 198 -0.08 2.43 8.06
N GLY A 199 -0.48 3.64 8.47
CA GLY A 199 -1.89 3.97 8.71
C GLY A 199 -2.78 3.88 7.45
N GLY A 200 -2.28 4.36 6.31
CA GLY A 200 -2.98 4.26 5.03
C GLY A 200 -3.13 2.81 4.54
N ILE A 201 -2.08 1.99 4.65
CA ILE A 201 -2.09 0.56 4.33
C ILE A 201 -3.11 -0.16 5.22
N LEU A 202 -3.09 0.11 6.52
CA LEU A 202 -4.02 -0.50 7.48
C LEU A 202 -5.47 -0.24 7.07
N LEU A 203 -5.83 1.03 6.81
CA LEU A 203 -7.18 1.35 6.38
C LEU A 203 -7.54 0.67 5.05
N ASN A 204 -6.70 0.81 4.02
CA ASN A 204 -7.00 0.27 2.69
C ASN A 204 -7.15 -1.25 2.73
N THR A 205 -6.35 -1.93 3.55
CA THR A 205 -6.47 -3.37 3.76
C THR A 205 -7.80 -3.75 4.41
N ILE A 206 -8.22 -3.03 5.47
CA ILE A 206 -9.49 -3.30 6.14
C ILE A 206 -10.68 -2.96 5.23
N LYS A 207 -10.67 -1.80 4.58
CA LYS A 207 -11.71 -1.35 3.64
C LYS A 207 -11.99 -2.43 2.59
N GLU A 208 -10.93 -2.98 2.00
CA GLU A 208 -11.06 -3.92 0.90
C GLU A 208 -11.59 -5.30 1.29
N GLU A 209 -11.56 -5.66 2.58
CA GLU A 209 -12.06 -6.95 3.05
C GLU A 209 -13.38 -6.89 3.83
N LEU A 210 -13.91 -5.70 4.15
CA LEU A 210 -15.19 -5.58 4.85
C LEU A 210 -16.35 -6.19 4.03
N PRO A 211 -17.12 -7.16 4.59
CA PRO A 211 -18.12 -7.94 3.84
C PRO A 211 -19.21 -7.12 3.16
N LYS A 212 -19.63 -6.00 3.79
CA LYS A 212 -20.65 -5.08 3.26
C LYS A 212 -20.20 -4.38 1.98
N GLU A 213 -18.91 -4.26 1.72
CA GLU A 213 -18.39 -3.53 0.55
C GLU A 213 -18.12 -4.45 -0.66
N ARG A 214 -17.80 -5.74 -0.44
CA ARG A 214 -17.17 -6.57 -1.50
C ARG A 214 -17.60 -8.04 -1.63
N LYS A 215 -18.48 -8.59 -0.77
CA LYS A 215 -18.87 -10.03 -0.80
C LYS A 215 -17.65 -10.99 -0.83
N SER A 216 -16.69 -10.81 0.07
CA SER A 216 -15.44 -11.59 0.12
C SER A 216 -15.70 -13.09 0.40
N LYS A 217 -14.84 -13.96 -0.12
CA LYS A 217 -14.87 -15.41 0.10
C LYS A 217 -13.90 -15.78 1.23
N LEU A 218 -14.43 -16.44 2.26
CA LEU A 218 -13.68 -16.76 3.49
C LEU A 218 -12.48 -17.69 3.24
N LEU A 219 -12.66 -18.79 2.51
CA LEU A 219 -11.59 -19.79 2.36
C LEU A 219 -10.35 -19.24 1.61
N PRO A 220 -10.48 -18.59 0.43
CA PRO A 220 -9.33 -17.95 -0.22
C PRO A 220 -8.66 -16.90 0.67
N PHE A 221 -9.44 -16.13 1.45
CA PHE A 221 -8.89 -15.16 2.39
C PHE A 221 -8.02 -15.82 3.46
N ILE A 222 -8.51 -16.86 4.14
CA ILE A 222 -7.75 -17.60 5.15
C ILE A 222 -6.45 -18.18 4.55
N LEU A 223 -6.54 -18.75 3.34
CA LEU A 223 -5.36 -19.25 2.63
C LEU A 223 -4.34 -18.14 2.36
N GLY A 224 -4.79 -16.96 1.97
CA GLY A 224 -3.94 -15.79 1.78
C GLY A 224 -3.22 -15.36 3.05
N VAL A 225 -3.94 -15.34 4.17
CA VAL A 225 -3.36 -15.04 5.50
C VAL A 225 -2.31 -16.08 5.86
N VAL A 226 -2.66 -17.37 5.85
CA VAL A 226 -1.76 -18.45 6.28
C VAL A 226 -0.51 -18.51 5.39
N ALA A 227 -0.68 -18.49 4.06
CA ALA A 227 0.45 -18.56 3.13
C ALA A 227 1.41 -17.37 3.31
N SER A 228 0.87 -16.16 3.43
CA SER A 228 1.71 -14.95 3.55
C SER A 228 2.38 -14.85 4.92
N SER A 229 1.68 -15.22 5.99
CA SER A 229 2.29 -15.30 7.33
C SER A 229 3.46 -16.28 7.36
N LEU A 230 3.32 -17.46 6.75
CA LEU A 230 4.41 -18.43 6.64
C LEU A 230 5.59 -17.85 5.84
N LEU A 231 5.32 -17.12 4.74
CA LEU A 231 6.37 -16.46 3.96
C LEU A 231 7.13 -15.42 4.79
N PHE A 232 6.43 -14.60 5.58
CA PHE A 232 7.05 -13.57 6.42
C PHE A 232 7.83 -14.15 7.60
N ILE A 233 7.41 -15.27 8.17
CA ILE A 233 8.16 -15.94 9.26
C ILE A 233 9.51 -16.47 8.76
N LEU A 234 9.62 -16.77 7.46
CA LEU A 234 10.83 -17.32 6.85
C LEU A 234 11.88 -16.26 6.47
N ILE A 235 11.68 -14.97 6.79
CA ILE A 235 12.59 -13.84 6.47
C ILE A 235 12.78 -12.85 7.63
#